data_AF-A0A8J7Z8Z9-F1
#
_entry.id   AF-A0A8J7Z8Z9-F1
#
_cell.length_a   1.000
_cell.length_b   1.000
_cell.length_c   1.000
_cell.angle_alpha   90.00
_cell.angle_beta   90.00
_cell.angle_gamma   90.00
#
_symmetry.space_group_name_H-M   'P 1'
#
loop_
_entity.id
_entity.type
_entity.pdbx_description
1 polymer ?
#
loop_
_entity_poly.entity_id
_entity_poly.type
_entity_poly.pdbx_seq_one_letter_code
_entity_poly.pdbx_strand_id
1 'polypeptide(L)' 'MSTVKTKVNEESVKLFLETKYSEEINDIKFIRGGQLSQAISFSAGNKDYILKIRMDIESLKKEQAIFSKLSKA' A
#
# COMPACT_ATOMS: atom_id res chain seq x y z
N MET A 1 8.87 4.27 -24.24
CA MET A 1 9.31 3.29 -23.21
C MET A 1 9.12 3.91 -21.84
N SER A 2 8.22 3.41 -21.00
CA SER A 2 7.94 3.99 -19.68
C SER A 2 8.68 3.23 -18.58
N THR A 3 9.71 3.87 -18.02
CA THR A 3 10.62 3.38 -16.97
C THR A 3 9.97 3.47 -15.59
N VAL A 4 9.00 2.61 -15.30
CA VAL A 4 8.53 2.37 -13.92
C VAL A 4 9.44 1.31 -13.31
N LYS A 5 10.42 1.73 -12.50
CA LYS A 5 11.39 0.84 -11.83
C LYS A 5 10.82 0.15 -10.58
N THR A 6 9.75 0.71 -10.00
CA THR A 6 8.97 0.16 -8.88
C THR A 6 7.70 -0.53 -9.39
N LYS A 7 7.80 -1.37 -10.42
CA LYS A 7 6.69 -2.27 -10.75
C LYS A 7 6.68 -3.39 -9.73
N VAL A 8 5.90 -3.22 -8.66
CA VAL A 8 5.64 -4.32 -7.74
C VAL A 8 4.75 -5.32 -8.48
N ASN A 9 5.13 -6.60 -8.50
CA ASN A 9 4.30 -7.64 -9.13
C ASN A 9 3.00 -7.78 -8.35
N GLU A 10 1.87 -7.74 -9.06
CA GLU A 10 0.55 -7.89 -8.47
C GLU A 10 0.38 -9.21 -7.73
N GLU A 11 0.95 -10.30 -8.26
CA GLU A 11 0.90 -11.63 -7.64
C GLU A 11 1.63 -11.64 -6.30
N SER A 12 2.79 -10.98 -6.22
CA SER A 12 3.55 -10.87 -4.98
C SER A 12 2.80 -10.07 -3.92
N VAL A 13 2.04 -9.04 -4.33
CA VAL A 13 1.18 -8.29 -3.41
C VAL A 13 0.02 -9.13 -2.93
N LYS A 14 -0.65 -9.86 -3.82
CA LYS A 14 -1.75 -10.76 -3.44
C LYS A 14 -1.28 -11.79 -2.41
N LEU A 15 -0.17 -12.47 -2.70
CA LEU A 15 0.42 -13.45 -1.79
C LEU A 15 0.79 -12.83 -0.43
N PHE A 16 1.34 -11.60 -0.44
CA PHE A 16 1.63 -10.87 0.79
C PHE A 16 0.35 -10.55 1.59
N LEU A 17 -0.72 -10.09 0.93
CA LEU A 17 -1.99 -9.76 1.57
C LEU A 17 -2.66 -11.01 2.14
N GLU A 18 -2.73 -12.10 1.38
CA GLU A 18 -3.27 -13.40 1.80
C GLU A 18 -2.48 -14.01 2.97
N THR A 19 -1.17 -13.79 3.03
CA THR A 19 -0.35 -14.24 4.16
C THR A 19 -0.58 -13.39 5.42
N LYS A 20 -0.88 -12.09 5.23
CA LYS A 20 -0.96 -11.12 6.33
C LYS A 20 -2.35 -11.07 6.97
N TYR A 21 -3.39 -11.26 6.17
CA TYR A 21 -4.79 -11.21 6.59
C TYR A 21 -5.38 -12.61 6.53
N SER A 22 -6.01 -13.04 7.63
CA SER A 22 -6.76 -14.30 7.65
C SER A 22 -8.15 -14.18 7.02
N GLU A 23 -8.57 -12.97 6.68
CA GLU A 23 -9.84 -12.65 6.04
C GLU A 23 -9.70 -12.67 4.50
N GLU A 24 -10.81 -12.88 3.80
CA GLU A 24 -10.84 -12.81 2.34
C GLU A 24 -10.48 -11.41 1.85
N ILE A 25 -9.49 -11.33 0.96
CA ILE A 25 -9.05 -10.09 0.33
C ILE A 25 -9.86 -9.86 -0.95
N ASN A 26 -10.59 -8.74 -0.99
CA ASN A 26 -11.44 -8.33 -2.09
C ASN A 26 -11.00 -6.96 -2.66
N ASP A 27 -11.53 -6.60 -3.83
CA ASP A 27 -11.40 -5.26 -4.43
C ASP A 27 -9.97 -4.70 -4.56
N ILE A 28 -8.99 -5.58 -4.82
CA ILE A 28 -7.59 -5.16 -5.02
C ILE A 28 -7.48 -4.29 -6.28
N LYS A 29 -7.16 -3.02 -6.10
CA LYS A 29 -6.94 -2.05 -7.18
C LYS A 29 -5.58 -1.39 -7.03
N PHE A 30 -4.79 -1.50 -8.09
CA PHE A 30 -3.50 -0.83 -8.19
C PHE A 30 -3.72 0.63 -8.60
N ILE A 31 -3.49 1.54 -7.65
CA ILE A 31 -3.55 2.97 -7.89
C ILE A 31 -2.25 3.36 -8.59
N ARG A 32 -2.35 4.08 -9.72
CA ARG A 32 -1.20 4.50 -10.53
C ARG A 32 -0.12 5.11 -9.64
N GLY A 33 1.00 4.40 -9.55
CA GLY A 33 2.18 4.81 -8.80
C GLY A 33 3.09 5.75 -9.60
N GLY A 34 3.93 6.50 -8.88
CA GLY A 34 5.06 7.22 -9.45
C GLY A 34 6.30 6.32 -9.55
N GLN A 35 7.43 6.87 -9.99
CA GLN A 35 8.69 6.12 -10.14
C GLN A 35 9.25 5.51 -8.85
N LEU A 36 8.82 6.00 -7.68
CA LEU A 36 9.37 5.66 -6.36
C LEU A 36 8.32 5.16 -5.36
N SER A 37 7.04 5.11 -5.78
CA SER A 37 5.94 4.78 -4.88
C SER A 37 4.79 4.15 -5.64
N GLN A 38 4.21 3.10 -5.06
CA GLN A 38 2.99 2.46 -5.56
C GLN A 38 1.97 2.37 -4.43
N ALA A 39 0.71 2.65 -4.74
CA ALA A 39 -0.39 2.54 -3.80
C ALA A 39 -1.38 1.49 -4.30
N ILE A 40 -1.95 0.72 -3.38
CA ILE A 40 -2.84 -0.39 -3.68
C ILE A 40 -3.98 -0.30 -2.68
N SER A 41 -5.21 -0.17 -3.16
CA SER A 41 -6.39 -0.28 -2.32
C SER A 41 -6.87 -1.72 -2.33
N PHE A 42 -7.31 -2.22 -1.18
CA PHE A 42 -7.90 -3.54 -1.05
C PHE A 42 -8.87 -3.53 0.13
N SER A 43 -9.83 -4.44 0.11
CA SER A 43 -10.75 -4.67 1.22
C SER A 43 -10.39 -6.00 1.87
N ALA A 44 -10.40 -6.07 3.20
CA ALA A 44 -10.26 -7.31 3.94
C ALA A 44 -11.40 -7.38 4.97
N GLY A 45 -12.26 -8.39 4.82
CA GLY A 45 -13.51 -8.46 5.58
C GLY A 45 -14.39 -7.23 5.36
N ASN A 46 -14.82 -6.58 6.45
CA ASN A 46 -15.64 -5.36 6.42
C ASN A 46 -14.83 -4.05 6.52
N LYS A 47 -13.55 -4.07 6.14
CA LYS A 47 -12.67 -2.91 6.25
C LYS A 47 -11.92 -2.66 4.94
N ASP A 48 -11.84 -1.39 4.59
CA ASP A 48 -11.07 -0.92 3.44
C ASP A 48 -9.68 -0.45 3.89
N TYR A 49 -8.67 -0.85 3.13
CA TYR A 49 -7.26 -0.57 3.42
C TYR A 49 -6.55 0.00 2.20
N ILE A 50 -5.50 0.78 2.47
CA ILE A 50 -4.58 1.27 1.46
C ILE A 50 -3.17 0.83 1.84
N LEU A 51 -2.58 -0.04 1.01
CA LEU A 51 -1.17 -0.40 1.09
C LEU A 51 -0.36 0.60 0.27
N LYS A 52 0.55 1.32 0.94
CA LYS A 52 1.53 2.20 0.30
C LYS A 52 2.90 1.53 0.31
N ILE A 53 3.46 1.31 -0.88
CA ILE A 53 4.80 0.77 -1.08
C ILE A 53 5.70 1.91 -1.52
N ARG A 54 6.82 2.13 -0.83
CA ARG A 54 7.82 3.15 -1.13
C ARG A 54 9.22 2.58 -0.98
N MET A 55 10.17 3.08 -1.77
CA MET A 55 11.59 2.76 -1.60
C MET A 55 12.24 3.52 -0.44
N ASP A 56 11.70 4.69 -0.08
CA ASP A 56 12.22 5.52 1.00
C ASP A 56 11.42 5.35 2.30
N ILE A 57 12.10 4.84 3.33
CA ILE A 57 11.55 4.60 4.67
C ILE A 57 11.39 5.91 5.46
N GLU A 58 12.25 6.92 5.24
CA GLU A 58 12.21 8.16 6.01
C GLU A 58 10.93 8.95 5.76
N SER A 59 10.51 9.03 4.50
CA SER A 59 9.23 9.66 4.11
C SER A 59 8.02 8.96 4.75
N LEU A 60 8.07 7.62 4.90
CA LEU A 60 6.98 6.86 5.52
C LEU A 60 6.88 7.15 7.03
N LYS A 61 8.02 7.26 7.73
CA LYS A 61 8.06 7.65 9.14
C LYS A 61 7.51 9.06 9.37
N LYS A 62 7.82 10.00 8.45
CA LYS A 62 7.26 11.37 8.51
C LYS A 62 5.74 11.36 8.35
N GLU A 63 5.20 10.59 7.40
CA GLU A 63 3.74 10.45 7.23
C GLU A 63 3.07 9.87 8.49
N GLN A 64 3.65 8.83 9.10
CA GLN A 64 3.12 8.26 10.36
C GLN A 64 3.16 9.27 11.51
N ALA A 65 4.24 10.04 11.64
CA ALA A 65 4.35 11.08 12.65
C ALA A 65 3.32 12.20 12.47
N ILE A 66 3.03 12.60 11.22
CA ILE A 66 1.97 13.57 10.92
C ILE A 66 0.59 12.99 11.24
N PHE A 67 0.32 11.75 10.82
CA PHE A 67 -0.96 11.08 11.07
C PHE A 67 -1.25 10.94 12.56
N SER A 68 -0.26 10.50 13.36
CA SER A 68 -0.41 10.36 14.81
C SER A 68 -0.65 11.68 15.55
N LYS A 69 -0.18 12.81 14.98
CA LYS A 69 -0.49 14.14 15.51
C LYS A 69 -1.92 14.56 15.16
N LEU A 70 -2.36 14.29 13.92
CA LEU A 70 -3.72 14.60 13.46
C LEU A 70 -4.78 13.75 14.17
N SER A 71 -4.49 12.48 14.45
CA SER A 71 -5.44 11.58 15.13
C SER A 71 -5.64 11.89 16.62
N LYS A 72 -4.85 12.81 17.18
CA LYS A 72 -4.93 13.26 18.59
C LYS A 72 -5.59 14.63 18.74
N ALA A 73 -5.89 15.31 17.64
CA ALA A 73 -6.67 16.55 17.62
C ALA A 73 -8.16 16.23 17.50
#